data_AF-A0A1X6WXU8-F1
#
_entry.id   AF-A0A1X6WXU8-F1
#
_cell.length_a   1.000
_cell.length_b   1.000
_cell.length_c   1.000
_cell.angle_alpha   90.00
_cell.angle_beta   90.00
_cell.angle_gamma   90.00
#
_symmetry.space_group_name_H-M   'P 1'
#
loop_
_entity.id
_entity.type
_entity.pdbx_description
1 polymer ?
#
loop_
_entity_poly.entity_id
_entity_poly.type
_entity_poly.pdbx_seq_one_letter_code
_entity_poly.pdbx_strand_id
1 'polypeptide(L)'
;MAENDALPNPLIPGFHPDPSVCFVDGWYYLATSSFEYLPGIPVFRSRDLREVELIGHVAVREGQLGVPGVPTGGGAWAPTIRHHDGRFHLVVPDMLGTGRGNVLFTADDPAGTWSDGVVMEALGIDPDIAWDEDRTCYVTMSGFMLDDETGELNHLGITQVTIDTETGKALSEPIRLWSGTGGMFPEAPHLYRRGEHWYLMIAEGGTERGHSVTIARGPSPSGPFSGAPHNPLVTARGTDRAVQNTGHGDLIEMADGSWAMVLLGTRPRSTTRAFAPMGRETFIVPVTWVDGWPYAEPVRLDDRHAPHEHVVDLGGAAPAGEQGFDPELIAVRRFPWEVADAAARPGALRLTGRGVGMEDLAPDFIGIRQSTEGLELECELDLRAGAGGLSLRFDEHSHLDIEAGGAEGTVRASMHTYSLAQSWEVLLPDAGTDGDATDGPLARLALRIVAEPFVVGALNMNASCDTLRAQVRGADGWIDIASVDGRFLSSDVCESFTGRVGGPYAREGVVDVLALRRRGQDIERAIR
;
A
#
# COMPACT_ATOMS: atom_id res chain seq x y z
N MET A 1 24.70 22.91 -16.19
CA MET A 1 23.50 22.07 -16.25
C MET A 1 23.09 21.90 -14.80
N ALA A 2 22.00 22.54 -14.37
CA ALA A 2 21.54 22.41 -12.99
C ALA A 2 21.12 20.96 -12.79
N GLU A 3 21.72 20.30 -11.81
CA GLU A 3 21.25 18.99 -11.33
C GLU A 3 19.78 19.12 -10.91
N ASN A 4 19.05 18.03 -11.14
CA ASN A 4 17.60 17.93 -11.20
C ASN A 4 16.88 18.45 -9.94
N ASP A 5 16.36 19.68 -10.00
CA ASP A 5 15.61 20.32 -8.91
C ASP A 5 14.14 19.80 -8.80
N ALA A 6 13.72 18.90 -9.68
CA ALA A 6 12.38 18.31 -9.67
C ALA A 6 12.20 17.31 -8.52
N LEU A 7 11.03 17.28 -7.88
CA LEU A 7 10.67 16.30 -6.86
C LEU A 7 10.47 14.91 -7.50
N PRO A 8 10.99 13.81 -6.90
CA PRO A 8 10.97 12.49 -7.52
C PRO A 8 9.59 11.84 -7.45
N ASN A 9 9.24 11.09 -8.49
CA ASN A 9 7.94 10.46 -8.61
C ASN A 9 8.03 9.09 -9.30
N PRO A 10 7.44 8.03 -8.71
CA PRO A 10 6.74 8.02 -7.41
C PRO A 10 7.66 8.31 -6.22
N LEU A 11 7.13 9.00 -5.21
CA LEU A 11 7.85 9.24 -3.95
C LEU A 11 7.91 7.96 -3.12
N ILE A 12 6.79 7.24 -3.01
CA ILE A 12 6.74 5.90 -2.40
C ILE A 12 6.06 4.96 -3.41
N PRO A 13 6.84 4.13 -4.12
CA PRO A 13 6.30 3.25 -5.15
C PRO A 13 5.59 2.01 -4.59
N GLY A 14 4.80 1.35 -5.44
CA GLY A 14 4.00 0.20 -5.02
C GLY A 14 2.80 0.60 -4.16
N PHE A 15 2.06 -0.40 -3.68
CA PHE A 15 0.85 -0.20 -2.88
C PHE A 15 1.15 0.54 -1.55
N HIS A 16 1.11 1.86 -1.62
CA HIS A 16 1.30 2.84 -0.56
C HIS A 16 0.35 4.02 -0.81
N PRO A 17 -0.97 3.83 -0.61
CA PRO A 17 -1.98 4.81 -0.94
C PRO A 17 -2.23 5.80 0.20
N ASP A 18 -3.07 6.79 -0.07
CA ASP A 18 -3.65 7.69 0.94
C ASP A 18 -2.56 8.34 1.83
N PRO A 19 -1.56 9.02 1.24
CA PRO A 19 -0.43 9.53 1.99
C PRO A 19 -0.82 10.73 2.85
N SER A 20 -0.45 10.69 4.13
CA SER A 20 -0.47 11.85 5.01
C SER A 20 0.94 12.20 5.47
N VAL A 21 1.22 13.49 5.67
CA VAL A 21 2.55 14.00 6.00
C VAL A 21 2.52 15.04 7.11
N CYS A 22 3.55 15.03 7.96
CA CYS A 22 3.84 16.13 8.88
C CYS A 22 5.34 16.44 8.95
N PHE A 23 5.71 17.64 9.40
CA PHE A 23 7.11 18.08 9.53
C PHE A 23 7.44 18.42 10.98
N VAL A 24 8.44 17.74 11.54
CA VAL A 24 8.87 17.87 12.95
C VAL A 24 10.39 17.81 13.02
N ASP A 25 11.01 18.76 13.70
CA ASP A 25 12.46 18.78 14.01
C ASP A 25 13.39 18.49 12.81
N GLY A 26 13.04 19.02 11.63
CA GLY A 26 13.84 18.88 10.42
C GLY A 26 13.63 17.56 9.67
N TRP A 27 12.56 16.82 9.98
CA TRP A 27 12.17 15.59 9.30
C TRP A 27 10.71 15.67 8.86
N TYR A 28 10.45 15.14 7.67
CA TYR A 28 9.11 14.78 7.22
C TYR A 28 8.80 13.36 7.66
N TYR A 29 7.59 13.12 8.13
CA TYR A 29 7.08 11.80 8.43
C TYR A 29 5.83 11.56 7.60
N LEU A 30 5.77 10.41 6.93
CA LEU A 30 4.64 10.02 6.09
C LEU A 30 4.02 8.73 6.61
N ALA A 31 2.70 8.61 6.48
CA ALA A 31 1.97 7.37 6.73
C ALA A 31 1.06 7.05 5.54
N THR A 32 0.87 5.76 5.24
CA THR A 32 -0.01 5.30 4.16
C THR A 32 -0.94 4.20 4.65
N SER A 33 -2.05 3.99 3.95
CA SER A 33 -3.00 2.92 4.26
C SER A 33 -2.40 1.52 4.05
N SER A 34 -2.91 0.52 4.76
CA SER A 34 -2.41 -0.87 4.71
C SER A 34 -3.50 -1.93 4.58
N PHE A 35 -4.78 -1.56 4.74
CA PHE A 35 -5.93 -2.45 4.58
C PHE A 35 -5.79 -3.71 5.43
N GLU A 36 -5.98 -4.89 4.84
CA GLU A 36 -5.91 -6.18 5.53
C GLU A 36 -4.48 -6.68 5.83
N TYR A 37 -3.45 -5.90 5.50
CA TYR A 37 -2.06 -6.31 5.68
C TYR A 37 -1.50 -5.86 7.03
N LEU A 38 -0.73 -6.76 7.64
CA LEU A 38 0.01 -6.52 8.89
C LEU A 38 1.52 -6.80 8.69
N PRO A 39 2.43 -6.11 9.40
CA PRO A 39 2.16 -4.96 10.28
C PRO A 39 1.50 -3.79 9.52
N GLY A 40 0.65 -3.06 10.23
CA GLY A 40 -0.28 -2.12 9.63
C GLY A 40 0.18 -0.67 9.75
N ILE A 41 -0.17 0.13 8.75
CA ILE A 41 0.11 1.57 8.65
C ILE A 41 1.63 1.83 8.66
N PRO A 42 2.33 1.60 7.53
CA PRO A 42 3.74 1.88 7.42
C PRO A 42 4.02 3.38 7.62
N VAL A 43 5.14 3.67 8.29
CA VAL A 43 5.60 5.02 8.59
C VAL A 43 6.95 5.24 7.94
N PHE A 44 7.08 6.32 7.18
CA PHE A 44 8.29 6.71 6.48
C PHE A 44 8.86 8.00 7.06
N ARG A 45 10.17 8.22 6.91
CA ARG A 45 10.79 9.53 7.15
C ARG A 45 11.59 10.02 5.95
N SER A 46 11.74 11.33 5.85
CA SER A 46 12.60 11.98 4.87
C SER A 46 13.15 13.31 5.39
N ARG A 47 14.32 13.74 4.90
CA ARG A 47 14.85 15.09 5.18
C ARG A 47 14.33 16.14 4.20
N ASP A 48 13.93 15.73 3.00
CA ASP A 48 13.75 16.61 1.85
C ASP A 48 12.58 16.22 0.93
N LEU A 49 11.84 15.16 1.27
CA LEU A 49 10.83 14.52 0.42
C LEU A 49 11.36 14.12 -0.96
N ARG A 50 12.63 13.69 -1.01
CA ARG A 50 13.25 13.10 -2.20
C ARG A 50 13.62 11.65 -1.95
N GLU A 51 14.29 11.40 -0.83
CA GLU A 51 14.59 10.05 -0.37
C GLU A 51 13.75 9.74 0.86
N VAL A 52 13.04 8.62 0.82
CA VAL A 52 12.16 8.15 1.89
C VAL A 52 12.67 6.83 2.45
N GLU A 53 12.64 6.70 3.76
CA GLU A 53 13.06 5.50 4.48
C GLU A 53 11.85 4.98 5.28
N LEU A 54 11.50 3.71 5.11
CA LEU A 54 10.54 3.02 5.99
C LEU A 54 11.17 2.86 7.37
N ILE A 55 10.55 3.43 8.41
CA ILE A 55 11.08 3.44 9.78
C ILE A 55 10.33 2.52 10.74
N GLY A 56 9.22 1.94 10.30
CA GLY A 56 8.40 1.03 11.09
C GLY A 56 6.93 1.11 10.71
N HIS A 57 6.08 0.58 11.59
CA HIS A 57 4.62 0.53 11.40
C HIS A 57 3.92 0.93 12.70
N VAL A 58 2.71 1.48 12.61
CA VAL A 58 1.93 1.85 13.81
C VAL A 58 1.36 0.61 14.50
N ALA A 59 0.81 -0.31 13.72
CA ALA A 59 0.12 -1.49 14.22
C ALA A 59 1.02 -2.73 14.12
N VAL A 60 1.68 -3.06 15.23
CA VAL A 60 2.65 -4.17 15.37
C VAL A 60 2.31 -5.08 16.55
N ARG A 61 1.14 -4.90 17.15
CA ARG A 61 0.64 -5.72 18.26
C ARG A 61 -0.81 -6.10 18.03
N GLU A 62 -1.17 -7.29 18.51
CA GLU A 62 -2.54 -7.78 18.49
C GLU A 62 -3.48 -6.77 19.15
N GLY A 63 -4.65 -6.54 18.53
CA GLY A 63 -5.67 -5.63 19.05
C GLY A 63 -5.46 -4.15 18.74
N GLN A 64 -4.28 -3.72 18.24
CA GLN A 64 -4.13 -2.34 17.73
C GLN A 64 -5.05 -2.11 16.53
N LEU A 65 -5.18 -3.08 15.64
CA LEU A 65 -6.21 -3.09 14.59
C LEU A 65 -7.06 -4.36 14.71
N GLY A 66 -8.31 -4.25 14.29
CA GLY A 66 -9.28 -5.34 14.19
C GLY A 66 -9.15 -6.14 12.90
N VAL A 67 -7.99 -6.11 12.23
CA VAL A 67 -7.75 -6.71 10.91
C VAL A 67 -8.05 -8.23 10.82
N PRO A 68 -7.86 -9.11 11.84
CA PRO A 68 -7.97 -10.57 11.64
C PRO A 68 -9.27 -11.10 11.01
N GLY A 69 -10.39 -10.37 11.13
CA GLY A 69 -11.69 -10.76 10.57
C GLY A 69 -12.29 -9.75 9.57
N VAL A 70 -11.47 -8.85 9.00
CA VAL A 70 -11.95 -7.91 7.96
C VAL A 70 -12.00 -8.58 6.59
N PRO A 71 -12.97 -8.23 5.71
CA PRO A 71 -12.96 -8.68 4.32
C PRO A 71 -11.78 -8.08 3.54
N THR A 72 -11.54 -8.54 2.31
CA THR A 72 -10.47 -7.96 1.46
C THR A 72 -10.83 -6.53 1.09
N GLY A 73 -9.87 -5.61 1.20
CA GLY A 73 -10.13 -4.17 1.12
C GLY A 73 -10.67 -3.56 2.43
N GLY A 74 -10.84 -4.33 3.51
CA GLY A 74 -11.14 -3.83 4.86
C GLY A 74 -9.88 -3.50 5.66
N GLY A 75 -10.04 -3.19 6.95
CA GLY A 75 -8.92 -2.86 7.84
C GLY A 75 -8.53 -1.39 7.80
N ALA A 76 -7.23 -1.08 7.88
CA ALA A 76 -6.75 0.30 7.99
C ALA A 76 -6.77 1.03 6.63
N TRP A 77 -7.78 1.89 6.40
CA TRP A 77 -7.80 2.78 5.23
C TRP A 77 -6.97 4.05 5.48
N ALA A 78 -7.37 5.21 4.96
CA ALA A 78 -6.57 6.43 4.92
C ALA A 78 -6.17 6.95 6.32
N PRO A 79 -4.87 6.94 6.67
CA PRO A 79 -4.41 7.53 7.92
C PRO A 79 -4.14 9.03 7.76
N THR A 80 -4.30 9.79 8.85
CA THR A 80 -3.78 11.15 8.97
C THR A 80 -2.75 11.20 10.09
N ILE A 81 -1.52 11.65 9.81
CA ILE A 81 -0.47 11.88 10.80
C ILE A 81 -0.27 13.36 11.06
N ARG A 82 -0.28 13.76 12.33
CA ARG A 82 -0.02 15.12 12.81
C ARG A 82 0.88 15.10 14.02
N HIS A 83 1.51 16.23 14.31
CA HIS A 83 2.27 16.42 15.53
C HIS A 83 1.72 17.62 16.31
N HIS A 84 1.35 17.38 17.57
CA HIS A 84 0.77 18.39 18.45
C HIS A 84 1.28 18.18 19.87
N ASP A 85 1.61 19.28 20.56
CA ASP A 85 2.05 19.27 21.96
C ASP A 85 3.20 18.27 22.27
N GLY A 86 4.13 18.09 21.34
CA GLY A 86 5.30 17.22 21.51
C GLY A 86 5.03 15.73 21.31
N ARG A 87 3.90 15.37 20.69
CA ARG A 87 3.54 13.98 20.37
C ARG A 87 3.04 13.84 18.95
N PHE A 88 3.33 12.69 18.36
CA PHE A 88 2.71 12.25 17.11
C PHE A 88 1.32 11.71 17.41
N HIS A 89 0.38 12.06 16.54
CA HIS A 89 -1.00 11.61 16.56
C HIS A 89 -1.30 11.05 15.18
N LEU A 90 -1.80 9.82 15.14
CA LEU A 90 -2.25 9.19 13.91
C LEU A 90 -3.68 8.75 14.06
N VAL A 91 -4.58 9.33 13.27
CA VAL A 91 -5.98 8.88 13.18
C VAL A 91 -6.16 8.02 11.94
N VAL A 92 -6.92 6.94 12.05
CA VAL A 92 -7.14 6.00 10.93
C VAL A 92 -8.51 5.33 11.07
N PRO A 93 -9.23 5.12 9.97
CA PRO A 93 -10.43 4.31 9.94
C PRO A 93 -10.03 2.82 9.81
N ASP A 94 -10.33 2.02 10.83
CA ASP A 94 -10.18 0.55 10.81
C ASP A 94 -11.57 -0.07 10.53
N MET A 95 -11.83 -0.34 9.25
CA MET A 95 -13.18 -0.47 8.71
C MET A 95 -13.58 -1.89 8.32
N LEU A 96 -14.89 -2.11 8.34
CA LEU A 96 -15.60 -3.34 7.95
C LEU A 96 -15.29 -4.55 8.86
N GLY A 97 -16.19 -5.53 8.84
CA GLY A 97 -15.99 -6.81 9.56
C GLY A 97 -15.66 -6.59 11.04
N THR A 98 -14.46 -7.01 11.46
CA THR A 98 -13.98 -6.87 12.84
C THR A 98 -13.18 -5.58 13.11
N GLY A 99 -13.14 -4.65 12.16
CA GLY A 99 -12.49 -3.35 12.31
C GLY A 99 -13.03 -2.55 13.51
N ARG A 100 -12.16 -1.78 14.16
CA ARG A 100 -12.45 -1.05 15.40
C ARG A 100 -13.26 0.23 15.21
N GLY A 101 -13.45 0.70 13.97
CA GLY A 101 -13.95 2.03 13.64
C GLY A 101 -12.81 3.05 13.53
N ASN A 102 -13.09 4.33 13.76
CA ASN A 102 -12.05 5.37 13.74
C ASN A 102 -11.18 5.29 15.00
N VAL A 103 -9.86 5.13 14.85
CA VAL A 103 -8.91 4.95 15.95
C VAL A 103 -7.86 6.06 15.93
N LEU A 104 -7.56 6.61 17.11
CA LEU A 104 -6.46 7.55 17.36
C LEU A 104 -5.31 6.84 18.07
N PHE A 105 -4.14 6.81 17.44
CA PHE A 105 -2.87 6.37 18.01
C PHE A 105 -2.01 7.57 18.38
N THR A 106 -1.19 7.41 19.43
CA THR A 106 -0.16 8.39 19.79
C THR A 106 1.20 7.74 19.98
N ALA A 107 2.26 8.52 19.73
CA ALA A 107 3.64 8.13 19.99
C ALA A 107 4.50 9.37 20.32
N ASP A 108 5.55 9.18 21.12
CA ASP A 108 6.56 10.23 21.35
C ASP A 108 7.64 10.22 20.24
N ASP A 109 7.87 9.05 19.63
CA ASP A 109 8.79 8.82 18.50
C ASP A 109 8.05 7.99 17.45
N PRO A 110 7.96 8.44 16.18
CA PRO A 110 7.21 7.73 15.14
C PRO A 110 7.92 6.46 14.66
N ALA A 111 9.22 6.30 14.95
CA ALA A 111 9.95 5.03 14.78
C ALA A 111 9.84 4.10 16.00
N GLY A 112 9.21 4.59 17.08
CA GLY A 112 9.10 3.89 18.36
C GLY A 112 7.77 3.17 18.54
N THR A 113 7.44 2.93 19.79
CA THR A 113 6.20 2.26 20.16
C THR A 113 5.01 3.22 20.12
N TRP A 114 4.04 2.92 19.26
CA TRP A 114 2.74 3.56 19.25
C TRP A 114 1.82 3.00 20.34
N SER A 115 0.89 3.80 20.86
CA SER A 115 -0.14 3.38 21.82
C SER A 115 -1.03 2.23 21.29
N ASP A 116 -1.87 1.63 22.13
CA ASP A 116 -2.83 0.60 21.68
C ASP A 116 -4.04 1.17 20.91
N GLY A 117 -4.16 2.49 20.83
CA GLY A 117 -5.18 3.20 20.06
C GLY A 117 -6.50 3.40 20.82
N VAL A 118 -7.03 4.63 20.76
CA VAL A 118 -8.32 5.03 21.34
C VAL A 118 -9.37 5.06 20.24
N VAL A 119 -10.49 4.36 20.42
CA VAL A 119 -11.62 4.42 19.46
C VAL A 119 -12.33 5.75 19.64
N MET A 120 -12.50 6.49 18.55
CA MET A 120 -13.15 7.79 18.53
C MET A 120 -14.66 7.65 18.31
N GLU A 121 -15.46 8.43 19.04
CA GLU A 121 -16.89 8.63 18.79
C GLU A 121 -17.11 9.57 17.59
N ALA A 122 -16.53 9.20 16.45
CA ALA A 122 -16.52 9.96 15.23
C ALA A 122 -16.93 9.03 14.08
N LEU A 123 -18.03 9.36 13.39
CA LEU A 123 -18.62 8.51 12.35
C LEU A 123 -18.27 9.04 10.95
N GLY A 124 -17.89 8.11 10.07
CA GLY A 124 -17.39 8.39 8.74
C GLY A 124 -16.05 7.71 8.50
N ILE A 125 -15.40 8.05 7.39
CA ILE A 125 -14.07 7.57 7.00
C ILE A 125 -13.11 8.75 6.82
N ASP A 126 -11.84 8.48 6.57
CA ASP A 126 -10.79 9.46 6.31
C ASP A 126 -10.74 10.59 7.37
N PRO A 127 -10.56 10.26 8.67
CA PRO A 127 -10.45 11.27 9.71
C PRO A 127 -9.17 12.08 9.52
N ASP A 128 -9.29 13.40 9.62
CA ASP A 128 -8.20 14.34 9.89
C ASP A 128 -8.39 14.96 11.27
N ILE A 129 -7.27 15.26 11.91
CA ILE A 129 -7.23 15.84 13.25
C ILE A 129 -6.53 17.19 13.20
N ALA A 130 -7.15 18.22 13.76
CA ALA A 130 -6.60 19.57 13.80
C ALA A 130 -6.98 20.29 15.10
N TRP A 131 -6.12 21.19 15.55
CA TRP A 131 -6.33 21.96 16.79
C TRP A 131 -6.43 23.44 16.49
N ASP A 132 -7.39 24.11 17.11
CA ASP A 132 -7.44 25.57 17.13
C ASP A 132 -6.61 26.15 18.30
N GLU A 133 -6.50 27.48 18.35
CA GLU A 133 -5.74 28.23 19.36
C GLU A 133 -6.14 27.93 20.81
N ASP A 134 -7.42 27.62 21.04
CA ASP A 134 -7.95 27.27 22.35
C ASP A 134 -7.71 25.80 22.73
N ARG A 135 -6.97 25.06 21.89
CA ARG A 135 -6.65 23.63 21.99
C ARG A 135 -7.86 22.72 21.79
N THR A 136 -8.97 23.23 21.27
CA THR A 136 -10.08 22.39 20.84
C THR A 136 -9.61 21.49 19.70
N CYS A 137 -9.78 20.18 19.87
CA CYS A 137 -9.44 19.18 18.87
C CYS A 137 -10.65 18.91 17.97
N TYR A 138 -10.51 19.18 16.68
CA TYR A 138 -11.49 18.89 15.65
C TYR A 138 -11.11 17.59 14.93
N VAL A 139 -12.09 16.71 14.74
CA VAL A 139 -11.99 15.56 13.85
C VAL A 139 -12.92 15.79 12.68
N THR A 140 -12.34 15.90 11.49
CA THR A 140 -13.06 16.14 10.23
C THR A 140 -13.02 14.87 9.40
N MET A 141 -14.15 14.44 8.86
CA MET A 141 -14.29 13.13 8.20
C MET A 141 -15.07 13.24 6.90
N SER A 142 -14.86 12.27 6.02
CA SER A 142 -15.84 11.94 5.00
C SER A 142 -17.08 11.36 5.67
N GLY A 143 -18.23 12.01 5.51
CA GLY A 143 -19.53 11.53 6.00
C GLY A 143 -20.08 10.37 5.18
N PHE A 144 -19.22 9.45 4.74
CA PHE A 144 -19.56 8.20 4.08
C PHE A 144 -20.11 7.22 5.12
N MET A 145 -21.36 6.81 4.94
CA MET A 145 -22.05 5.88 5.82
C MET A 145 -22.53 4.69 5.00
N LEU A 146 -22.09 3.50 5.39
CA LEU A 146 -22.63 2.24 4.90
C LEU A 146 -23.58 1.69 5.95
N ASP A 147 -24.82 1.42 5.56
CA ASP A 147 -25.76 0.71 6.41
C ASP A 147 -25.50 -0.80 6.28
N ASP A 148 -25.02 -1.42 7.35
CA ASP A 148 -24.63 -2.84 7.35
C ASP A 148 -25.82 -3.80 7.15
N GLU A 149 -27.05 -3.40 7.48
CA GLU A 149 -28.24 -4.25 7.37
C GLU A 149 -28.83 -4.24 5.95
N THR A 150 -28.84 -3.06 5.32
CA THR A 150 -29.48 -2.81 4.02
C THR A 150 -28.50 -2.74 2.86
N GLY A 151 -27.22 -2.47 3.14
CA GLY A 151 -26.20 -2.15 2.15
C GLY A 151 -26.41 -0.78 1.50
N GLU A 152 -27.32 0.05 2.02
CA GLU A 152 -27.55 1.38 1.48
C GLU A 152 -26.39 2.32 1.80
N LEU A 153 -25.94 3.02 0.77
CA LEU A 153 -24.88 4.02 0.87
C LEU A 153 -25.50 5.41 1.02
N ASN A 154 -25.11 6.12 2.07
CA ASN A 154 -25.48 7.52 2.28
C ASN A 154 -24.24 8.36 2.50
N HIS A 155 -24.13 9.49 1.81
CA HIS A 155 -22.99 10.39 1.94
C HIS A 155 -23.42 11.80 2.33
N LEU A 156 -22.96 12.25 3.50
CA LEU A 156 -23.35 13.51 4.11
C LEU A 156 -22.47 14.72 3.72
N GLY A 157 -21.62 14.58 2.71
CA GLY A 157 -20.47 15.47 2.49
C GLY A 157 -19.39 15.28 3.56
N ILE A 158 -18.59 16.31 3.79
CA ILE A 158 -17.65 16.37 4.90
C ILE A 158 -18.36 16.70 6.20
N THR A 159 -18.09 15.93 7.23
CA THR A 159 -18.62 16.08 8.59
C THR A 159 -17.52 16.43 9.58
N GLN A 160 -17.88 16.99 10.73
CA GLN A 160 -16.94 17.33 11.78
C GLN A 160 -17.55 17.18 13.16
N VAL A 161 -16.73 16.74 14.11
CA VAL A 161 -16.98 16.75 15.55
C VAL A 161 -15.77 17.32 16.28
N THR A 162 -15.97 17.76 17.52
CA THR A 162 -14.86 17.99 18.46
C THR A 162 -14.73 16.79 19.37
N ILE A 163 -13.51 16.45 19.80
CA ILE A 163 -13.26 15.27 20.64
C ILE A 163 -12.36 15.58 21.84
N ASP A 164 -12.46 14.73 22.85
CA ASP A 164 -11.42 14.52 23.86
C ASP A 164 -10.45 13.45 23.33
N THR A 165 -9.20 13.81 23.07
CA THR A 165 -8.19 12.93 22.49
C THR A 165 -7.74 11.81 23.42
N GLU A 166 -7.90 11.97 24.73
CA GLU A 166 -7.52 10.93 25.71
C GLU A 166 -8.58 9.82 25.78
N THR A 167 -9.85 10.19 25.63
CA THR A 167 -10.98 9.25 25.79
C THR A 167 -11.66 8.86 24.49
N GLY A 168 -11.41 9.60 23.40
CA GLY A 168 -12.07 9.44 22.11
C GLY A 168 -13.50 9.98 22.06
N LYS A 169 -14.01 10.54 23.17
CA LYS A 169 -15.40 10.97 23.26
C LYS A 169 -15.69 12.20 22.44
N ALA A 170 -16.85 12.23 21.80
CA ALA A 170 -17.36 13.41 21.13
C ALA A 170 -17.76 14.46 22.17
N LEU A 171 -17.30 15.70 21.95
CA LEU A 171 -17.62 16.87 22.79
C LEU A 171 -18.67 17.77 22.12
N SER A 172 -19.06 17.46 20.89
CA SER A 172 -20.09 18.18 20.14
C SER A 172 -20.93 17.22 19.28
N GLU A 173 -22.10 17.68 18.89
CA GLU A 173 -22.89 17.03 17.84
C GLU A 173 -22.17 17.14 16.47
N PRO A 174 -22.34 16.15 15.56
CA PRO A 174 -21.78 16.21 14.21
C PRO A 174 -22.39 17.36 13.39
N ILE A 175 -21.53 18.13 12.74
CA ILE A 175 -21.93 19.17 11.78
C ILE A 175 -21.48 18.80 10.37
N ARG A 176 -22.15 19.34 9.35
CA ARG A 176 -21.73 19.24 7.95
C ARG A 176 -20.97 20.50 7.55
N LEU A 177 -19.83 20.35 6.89
CA LEU A 177 -18.96 21.45 6.51
C LEU A 177 -19.09 21.85 5.04
N TRP A 178 -18.84 20.88 4.15
CA TRP A 178 -18.75 21.13 2.72
C TRP A 178 -19.04 19.85 1.93
N SER A 179 -19.65 19.99 0.74
CA SER A 179 -20.01 18.85 -0.12
C SER A 179 -19.12 18.74 -1.36
N GLY A 180 -17.97 19.39 -1.36
CA GLY A 180 -17.06 19.46 -2.51
C GLY A 180 -17.58 20.35 -3.63
N THR A 181 -17.12 20.08 -4.85
CA THR A 181 -17.47 20.82 -6.07
C THR A 181 -18.47 20.08 -6.96
N GLY A 182 -18.97 18.94 -6.49
CA GLY A 182 -19.95 18.10 -7.19
C GLY A 182 -19.39 16.80 -7.73
N GLY A 183 -18.15 16.44 -7.37
CA GLY A 183 -17.60 15.10 -7.58
C GLY A 183 -18.27 14.07 -6.67
N MET A 184 -18.18 12.80 -7.07
CA MET A 184 -18.63 11.67 -6.24
C MET A 184 -17.70 11.47 -5.04
N PHE A 185 -18.21 11.04 -3.90
CA PHE A 185 -17.40 10.73 -2.70
C PHE A 185 -16.47 11.87 -2.25
N PRO A 186 -17.00 13.03 -1.78
CA PRO A 186 -16.17 14.03 -1.13
C PRO A 186 -15.56 13.45 0.16
N GLU A 187 -14.25 13.19 0.14
CA GLU A 187 -13.51 12.41 1.13
C GLU A 187 -12.13 13.01 1.41
N ALA A 188 -11.25 12.32 2.14
CA ALA A 188 -9.90 12.80 2.49
C ALA A 188 -9.83 14.27 2.98
N PRO A 189 -10.70 14.69 3.94
CA PRO A 189 -10.64 16.06 4.43
C PRO A 189 -9.32 16.31 5.16
N HIS A 190 -8.70 17.46 4.92
CA HIS A 190 -7.60 17.96 5.75
C HIS A 190 -7.78 19.44 6.06
N LEU A 191 -7.62 19.80 7.35
CA LEU A 191 -7.69 21.17 7.81
C LEU A 191 -6.30 21.79 7.98
N TYR A 192 -6.14 22.99 7.41
CA TYR A 192 -4.92 23.77 7.55
C TYR A 192 -5.24 25.18 8.00
N ARG A 193 -4.48 25.69 8.97
CA ARG A 193 -4.50 27.11 9.28
C ARG A 193 -3.37 27.82 8.57
N ARG A 194 -3.69 28.82 7.76
CA ARG A 194 -2.68 29.64 7.06
C ARG A 194 -3.13 31.10 6.98
N GLY A 195 -2.37 31.97 7.66
CA GLY A 195 -2.74 33.37 7.83
C GLY A 195 -4.05 33.50 8.61
N GLU A 196 -5.00 34.27 8.07
CA GLU A 196 -6.31 34.52 8.69
C GLU A 196 -7.37 33.48 8.32
N HIS A 197 -7.02 32.47 7.52
CA HIS A 197 -7.97 31.49 7.00
C HIS A 197 -7.68 30.09 7.50
N TRP A 198 -8.77 29.33 7.64
CA TRP A 198 -8.78 27.89 7.66
C TRP A 198 -9.08 27.37 6.26
N TYR A 199 -8.29 26.40 5.80
CA TYR A 199 -8.49 25.71 4.53
C TYR A 199 -8.98 24.30 4.81
N LEU A 200 -9.98 23.86 4.06
CA LEU A 200 -10.48 22.49 4.01
C LEU A 200 -10.16 21.93 2.63
N MET A 201 -9.16 21.07 2.55
CA MET A 201 -8.86 20.29 1.35
C MET A 201 -9.61 18.97 1.42
N ILE A 202 -10.06 18.46 0.27
CA ILE A 202 -10.72 17.16 0.15
C ILE A 202 -10.24 16.45 -1.12
N ALA A 203 -10.46 15.15 -1.19
CA ALA A 203 -10.56 14.42 -2.45
C ALA A 203 -12.03 14.34 -2.90
N GLU A 204 -12.25 14.27 -4.22
CA GLU A 204 -13.55 13.91 -4.79
C GLU A 204 -13.41 13.32 -6.20
N GLY A 205 -14.46 12.68 -6.68
CA GLY A 205 -14.52 11.93 -7.92
C GLY A 205 -14.34 10.41 -7.75
N GLY A 206 -14.16 9.93 -6.51
CA GLY A 206 -13.73 8.58 -6.17
C GLY A 206 -12.28 8.28 -6.57
N THR A 207 -11.64 7.29 -5.95
CA THR A 207 -10.23 6.95 -6.17
C THR A 207 -9.89 6.33 -7.55
N GLU A 208 -10.80 6.44 -8.53
CA GLU A 208 -10.63 5.94 -9.90
C GLU A 208 -10.29 7.07 -10.91
N ARG A 209 -10.71 6.93 -12.18
CA ARG A 209 -10.43 7.88 -13.27
C ARG A 209 -11.04 9.25 -13.04
N GLY A 210 -11.99 9.35 -12.11
CA GLY A 210 -12.66 10.58 -11.71
C GLY A 210 -11.87 11.46 -10.73
N HIS A 211 -10.84 10.89 -10.09
CA HIS A 211 -10.20 11.41 -8.88
C HIS A 211 -9.61 12.81 -9.06
N SER A 212 -9.73 13.61 -8.00
CA SER A 212 -9.23 14.98 -7.94
C SER A 212 -9.04 15.44 -6.50
N VAL A 213 -8.19 16.46 -6.33
CA VAL A 213 -8.07 17.22 -5.07
C VAL A 213 -8.77 18.56 -5.24
N THR A 214 -9.62 18.95 -4.29
CA THR A 214 -10.28 20.26 -4.28
C THR A 214 -10.13 20.92 -2.91
N ILE A 215 -10.22 22.25 -2.87
CA ILE A 215 -10.00 23.01 -1.63
C ILE A 215 -11.03 24.12 -1.47
N ALA A 216 -11.35 24.42 -0.23
CA ALA A 216 -12.15 25.56 0.19
C ALA A 216 -11.48 26.28 1.37
N ARG A 217 -11.89 27.54 1.65
CA ARG A 217 -11.40 28.27 2.81
C ARG A 217 -12.53 29.01 3.55
N GLY A 218 -12.34 29.21 4.85
CA GLY A 218 -13.29 29.88 5.75
C GLY A 218 -12.58 30.59 6.91
N PRO A 219 -13.33 31.31 7.76
CA PRO A 219 -12.76 32.06 8.87
C PRO A 219 -12.48 31.21 10.12
N SER A 220 -13.00 29.98 10.20
CA SER A 220 -12.89 29.09 11.36
C SER A 220 -12.75 27.62 10.93
N PRO A 221 -12.31 26.71 11.83
CA PRO A 221 -12.23 25.28 11.54
C PRO A 221 -13.57 24.66 11.12
N SER A 222 -14.68 25.23 11.60
CA SER A 222 -16.05 24.81 11.29
C SER A 222 -16.68 25.61 10.16
N GLY A 223 -15.90 26.43 9.43
CA GLY A 223 -16.34 27.19 8.29
C GLY A 223 -17.09 28.50 8.64
N PRO A 224 -18.06 28.93 7.80
CA PRO A 224 -18.45 28.30 6.54
C PRO A 224 -17.29 28.35 5.52
N PHE A 225 -17.20 27.30 4.70
CA PHE A 225 -16.16 27.18 3.68
C PHE A 225 -16.66 27.63 2.29
N SER A 226 -15.83 28.37 1.57
CA SER A 226 -16.06 28.74 0.16
C SER A 226 -14.98 28.11 -0.71
N GLY A 227 -15.38 27.40 -1.77
CA GLY A 227 -14.47 26.70 -2.67
C GLY A 227 -13.52 27.64 -3.42
N ALA A 228 -12.31 27.16 -3.70
CA ALA A 228 -11.37 27.87 -4.57
C ALA A 228 -11.96 28.07 -5.97
N PRO A 229 -11.76 29.24 -6.60
CA PRO A 229 -12.35 29.55 -7.91
C PRO A 229 -11.79 28.69 -9.05
N HIS A 230 -10.61 28.09 -8.87
CA HIS A 230 -9.92 27.27 -9.87
C HIS A 230 -9.90 25.77 -9.53
N ASN A 231 -10.77 25.30 -8.62
CA ASN A 231 -10.91 23.87 -8.39
C ASN A 231 -11.20 23.11 -9.70
N PRO A 232 -10.68 21.88 -9.87
CA PRO A 232 -9.83 21.16 -8.91
C PRO A 232 -8.36 21.60 -8.91
N LEU A 233 -7.66 21.42 -7.78
CA LEU A 233 -6.23 21.70 -7.64
C LEU A 233 -5.37 20.75 -8.47
N VAL A 234 -5.66 19.45 -8.40
CA VAL A 234 -4.97 18.41 -9.18
C VAL A 234 -5.99 17.38 -9.66
N THR A 235 -5.87 16.99 -10.92
CA THR A 235 -6.54 15.82 -11.49
C THR A 235 -5.85 15.36 -12.77
N ALA A 236 -5.83 14.06 -13.00
CA ALA A 236 -5.43 13.44 -14.26
C ALA A 236 -6.64 13.11 -15.16
N ARG A 237 -7.87 13.33 -14.69
CA ARG A 237 -9.11 13.01 -15.39
C ARG A 237 -9.13 13.59 -16.81
N GLY A 238 -9.39 12.73 -17.79
CA GLY A 238 -9.50 13.13 -19.19
C GLY A 238 -8.18 13.50 -19.87
N THR A 239 -7.04 13.09 -19.30
CA THR A 239 -5.69 13.35 -19.87
C THR A 239 -4.95 12.07 -20.20
N ASP A 240 -3.92 12.14 -21.04
CA ASP A 240 -3.04 11.02 -21.40
C ASP A 240 -1.76 10.94 -20.53
N ARG A 241 -1.78 11.57 -19.34
CA ARG A 241 -0.65 11.57 -18.41
C ARG A 241 -0.27 10.16 -17.95
N ALA A 242 1.01 9.99 -17.67
CA ALA A 242 1.57 8.71 -17.22
C ALA A 242 1.04 8.24 -15.86
N VAL A 243 0.71 9.19 -14.98
CA VAL A 243 0.09 8.95 -13.67
C VAL A 243 -1.38 9.36 -13.78
N GLN A 244 -2.26 8.45 -13.38
CA GLN A 244 -3.71 8.60 -13.42
C GLN A 244 -4.28 8.47 -12.01
N ASN A 245 -5.60 8.68 -11.86
CA ASN A 245 -6.31 8.57 -10.58
C ASN A 245 -5.69 9.44 -9.47
N THR A 246 -5.11 10.58 -9.83
CA THR A 246 -4.42 11.47 -8.87
C THR A 246 -5.43 12.18 -7.96
N GLY A 247 -5.28 12.03 -6.65
CA GLY A 247 -6.17 12.62 -5.65
C GLY A 247 -5.70 12.29 -4.23
N HIS A 248 -6.56 12.44 -3.23
CA HIS A 248 -6.26 12.13 -1.82
C HIS A 248 -4.92 12.73 -1.37
N GLY A 249 -4.82 14.06 -1.48
CA GLY A 249 -3.57 14.78 -1.22
C GLY A 249 -3.49 15.38 0.18
N ASP A 250 -2.28 15.56 0.70
CA ASP A 250 -1.98 16.25 1.96
C ASP A 250 -0.90 17.33 1.71
N LEU A 251 -1.19 18.57 2.12
CA LEU A 251 -0.33 19.74 1.89
C LEU A 251 0.73 19.87 3.00
N ILE A 252 1.94 20.25 2.60
CA ILE A 252 3.02 20.50 3.55
C ILE A 252 3.87 21.71 3.14
N GLU A 253 4.23 22.54 4.13
CA GLU A 253 5.26 23.55 3.97
C GLU A 253 6.64 22.89 4.09
N MET A 254 7.47 23.12 3.08
CA MET A 254 8.82 22.61 3.01
C MET A 254 9.76 23.41 3.93
N ALA A 255 10.91 22.82 4.28
CA ALA A 255 11.87 23.42 5.21
C ALA A 255 12.48 24.74 4.68
N ASP A 256 12.44 24.94 3.36
CA ASP A 256 12.85 26.16 2.68
C ASP A 256 11.73 27.21 2.52
N GLY A 257 10.53 26.92 3.04
CA GLY A 257 9.33 27.76 2.94
C GLY A 257 8.55 27.60 1.62
N SER A 258 9.01 26.76 0.69
CA SER A 258 8.19 26.34 -0.45
C SER A 258 7.06 25.42 0.01
N TRP A 259 6.11 25.08 -0.87
CA TRP A 259 5.02 24.17 -0.54
C TRP A 259 5.02 22.97 -1.48
N ALA A 260 4.61 21.84 -0.94
CA ALA A 260 4.37 20.62 -1.70
C ALA A 260 3.05 19.98 -1.29
N MET A 261 2.58 19.04 -2.12
CA MET A 261 1.47 18.17 -1.80
C MET A 261 1.90 16.74 -2.09
N VAL A 262 1.83 15.88 -1.09
CA VAL A 262 1.86 14.43 -1.32
C VAL A 262 0.46 13.99 -1.72
N LEU A 263 0.33 13.03 -2.63
CA LEU A 263 -0.96 12.56 -3.12
C LEU A 263 -0.84 11.16 -3.69
N LEU A 264 -1.95 10.42 -3.73
CA LEU A 264 -1.94 9.12 -4.38
C LEU A 264 -2.13 9.23 -5.89
N GLY A 265 -1.77 8.18 -6.61
CA GLY A 265 -2.08 7.97 -8.02
C GLY A 265 -1.81 6.54 -8.45
N THR A 266 -2.09 6.21 -9.71
CA THR A 266 -1.74 4.92 -10.31
C THR A 266 -0.88 5.12 -11.55
N ARG A 267 0.01 4.16 -11.85
CA ARG A 267 0.76 4.10 -13.11
C ARG A 267 0.16 3.06 -14.06
N PRO A 268 -0.99 3.35 -14.70
CA PRO A 268 -1.62 2.37 -15.55
C PRO A 268 -0.81 2.11 -16.82
N ARG A 269 -1.03 0.94 -17.40
CA ARG A 269 -0.32 0.39 -18.54
C ARG A 269 -1.27 0.03 -19.65
N SER A 270 -0.94 0.38 -20.89
CA SER A 270 -1.66 0.11 -22.16
C SER A 270 -2.01 1.40 -22.89
N THR A 271 -2.38 1.26 -24.16
CA THR A 271 -2.95 2.32 -24.99
C THR A 271 -4.48 2.35 -24.92
N THR A 272 -5.14 1.18 -24.89
CA THR A 272 -6.60 1.04 -25.01
C THR A 272 -7.26 0.22 -23.90
N ARG A 273 -6.46 -0.40 -23.03
CA ARG A 273 -6.91 -1.26 -21.91
C ARG A 273 -6.00 -1.04 -20.71
N ALA A 274 -6.06 0.15 -20.14
CA ALA A 274 -5.13 0.64 -19.12
C ALA A 274 -5.31 -0.14 -17.78
N PHE A 275 -4.25 -0.64 -17.15
CA PHE A 275 -4.32 -1.28 -15.82
C PHE A 275 -3.10 -0.98 -14.94
N ALA A 276 -3.29 -0.94 -13.62
CA ALA A 276 -2.24 -0.62 -12.66
C ALA A 276 -1.88 -1.85 -11.78
N PRO A 277 -0.77 -2.55 -12.07
CA PRO A 277 -0.38 -3.75 -11.31
C PRO A 277 0.11 -3.45 -9.89
N MET A 278 0.71 -2.27 -9.70
CA MET A 278 1.26 -1.82 -8.41
C MET A 278 0.20 -1.21 -7.50
N GLY A 279 -1.04 -1.06 -7.99
CA GLY A 279 -2.08 -0.36 -7.25
C GLY A 279 -1.88 1.14 -7.19
N ARG A 280 -2.31 1.72 -6.06
CA ARG A 280 -2.16 3.14 -5.75
C ARG A 280 -0.85 3.39 -5.01
N GLU A 281 -0.06 4.32 -5.55
CA GLU A 281 1.29 4.68 -5.09
C GLU A 281 1.27 6.14 -4.61
N THR A 282 2.29 6.55 -3.85
CA THR A 282 2.44 7.93 -3.37
C THR A 282 3.31 8.74 -4.32
N PHE A 283 2.83 9.93 -4.66
CA PHE A 283 3.47 10.94 -5.49
C PHE A 283 3.59 12.26 -4.73
N ILE A 284 4.37 13.18 -5.29
CA ILE A 284 4.53 14.53 -4.75
C ILE A 284 4.54 15.57 -5.86
N VAL A 285 3.93 16.72 -5.62
CA VAL A 285 3.93 17.85 -6.55
C VAL A 285 4.28 19.16 -5.86
N PRO A 286 4.99 20.08 -6.54
CA PRO A 286 5.20 21.42 -6.00
C PRO A 286 3.88 22.19 -5.98
N VAL A 287 3.73 23.05 -4.97
CA VAL A 287 2.57 23.92 -4.75
C VAL A 287 3.04 25.37 -4.63
N THR A 288 2.36 26.25 -5.36
CA THR A 288 2.57 27.70 -5.28
C THR A 288 1.31 28.38 -4.76
N TRP A 289 1.47 29.51 -4.06
CA TRP A 289 0.34 30.26 -3.52
C TRP A 289 0.14 31.57 -4.29
N VAL A 290 -1.04 31.77 -4.86
CA VAL A 290 -1.42 33.00 -5.59
C VAL A 290 -2.73 33.51 -5.02
N ASP A 291 -2.78 34.79 -4.65
CA ASP A 291 -3.97 35.45 -4.07
C ASP A 291 -4.62 34.68 -2.89
N GLY A 292 -3.76 34.03 -2.10
CA GLY A 292 -4.18 33.24 -0.94
C GLY A 292 -4.80 31.89 -1.29
N TRP A 293 -4.54 31.33 -2.48
CA TRP A 293 -4.93 29.97 -2.83
C TRP A 293 -3.77 29.14 -3.37
N PRO A 294 -3.75 27.82 -3.11
CA PRO A 294 -2.72 26.94 -3.65
C PRO A 294 -2.99 26.61 -5.12
N TYR A 295 -1.92 26.44 -5.88
CA TYR A 295 -1.88 25.94 -7.25
C TYR A 295 -0.85 24.83 -7.29
N ALA A 296 -1.30 23.63 -7.65
CA ALA A 296 -0.46 22.45 -7.75
C ALA A 296 -0.18 22.13 -9.22
N GLU A 297 1.05 21.72 -9.52
CA GLU A 297 1.35 21.19 -10.84
C GLU A 297 0.78 19.76 -11.00
N PRO A 298 0.54 19.30 -12.24
CA PRO A 298 0.27 17.88 -12.47
C PRO A 298 1.45 17.02 -12.02
N VAL A 299 1.16 15.79 -11.59
CA VAL A 299 2.21 14.80 -11.29
C VAL A 299 3.07 14.58 -12.53
N ARG A 300 4.38 14.82 -12.37
CA ARG A 300 5.40 14.53 -13.37
C ARG A 300 6.14 13.28 -12.92
N LEU A 301 6.05 12.23 -13.70
CA LEU A 301 6.73 10.97 -13.41
C LEU A 301 8.16 11.03 -13.91
N ASP A 302 9.10 10.48 -13.14
CA ASP A 302 10.49 10.38 -13.57
C ASP A 302 10.65 9.45 -14.78
N ASP A 303 11.61 9.79 -15.64
CA ASP A 303 11.84 9.06 -16.90
C ASP A 303 12.21 7.60 -16.66
N ARG A 304 13.00 7.33 -15.61
CA ARG A 304 13.43 6.00 -15.20
C ARG A 304 14.08 6.02 -13.81
N HIS A 305 13.57 5.20 -12.89
CA HIS A 305 14.29 4.87 -11.66
C HIS A 305 15.46 3.93 -11.95
N ALA A 306 16.53 4.05 -11.15
CA ALA A 306 17.60 3.07 -11.15
C ALA A 306 17.04 1.66 -10.88
N PRO A 307 17.69 0.60 -11.40
CA PRO A 307 17.32 -0.76 -11.02
C PRO A 307 17.29 -0.87 -9.49
N HIS A 308 16.21 -1.43 -8.97
CA HIS A 308 16.01 -1.63 -7.55
C HIS A 308 16.19 -3.10 -7.22
N GLU A 309 17.03 -3.40 -6.23
CA GLU A 309 17.17 -4.73 -5.65
C GLU A 309 16.94 -4.63 -4.14
N HIS A 310 16.04 -5.46 -3.63
CA HIS A 310 15.81 -5.66 -2.22
C HIS A 310 16.01 -7.14 -1.92
N VAL A 311 16.94 -7.44 -1.01
CA VAL A 311 17.18 -8.78 -0.49
C VAL A 311 16.65 -8.76 0.93
N VAL A 312 15.62 -9.57 1.17
CA VAL A 312 14.95 -9.62 2.46
C VAL A 312 15.93 -10.14 3.50
N ASP A 313 16.06 -9.41 4.61
CA ASP A 313 16.77 -9.92 5.77
C ASP A 313 15.96 -11.07 6.40
N LEU A 314 16.47 -12.29 6.28
CA LEU A 314 15.85 -13.49 6.84
C LEU A 314 16.12 -13.66 8.35
N GLY A 315 16.67 -12.64 8.99
CA GLY A 315 16.76 -12.53 10.43
C GLY A 315 18.00 -13.20 11.04
N GLY A 316 18.64 -12.47 11.95
CA GLY A 316 19.61 -12.99 12.90
C GLY A 316 18.99 -13.13 14.29
N ALA A 317 18.56 -14.34 14.66
CA ALA A 317 18.34 -14.82 16.04
C ALA A 317 17.52 -13.95 17.02
N ALA A 318 16.61 -13.09 16.58
CA ALA A 318 15.72 -12.34 17.48
C ALA A 318 14.39 -13.10 17.71
N PRO A 319 13.88 -13.18 18.96
CA PRO A 319 12.59 -13.81 19.28
C PRO A 319 11.39 -12.93 18.86
N ALA A 320 10.18 -13.52 18.96
CA ALA A 320 8.87 -13.01 18.53
C ALA A 320 8.64 -11.48 18.59
N GLY A 321 8.10 -10.93 17.50
CA GLY A 321 7.75 -9.52 17.32
C GLY A 321 8.27 -8.97 15.99
N GLU A 322 8.11 -7.67 15.76
CA GLU A 322 8.66 -6.97 14.58
C GLU A 322 10.21 -7.02 14.56
N GLN A 323 10.83 -7.07 15.73
CA GLN A 323 12.28 -7.13 15.85
C GLN A 323 12.84 -8.40 15.22
N GLY A 324 13.73 -8.24 14.24
CA GLY A 324 14.39 -9.35 13.53
C GLY A 324 13.68 -9.79 12.26
N PHE A 325 12.60 -9.12 11.86
CA PHE A 325 12.02 -9.23 10.53
C PHE A 325 12.37 -7.99 9.70
N ASP A 326 12.55 -8.19 8.40
CA ASP A 326 12.66 -7.08 7.46
C ASP A 326 11.38 -6.23 7.48
N PRO A 327 11.47 -4.89 7.64
CA PRO A 327 10.30 -4.01 7.69
C PRO A 327 9.41 -4.03 6.43
N GLU A 328 9.94 -4.46 5.28
CA GLU A 328 9.12 -4.61 4.06
C GLU A 328 8.21 -5.85 4.08
N LEU A 329 8.47 -6.83 4.97
CA LEU A 329 7.65 -8.04 5.06
C LEU A 329 6.27 -7.74 5.63
N ILE A 330 5.26 -8.18 4.90
CA ILE A 330 3.86 -8.12 5.29
C ILE A 330 3.21 -9.50 5.15
N ALA A 331 2.15 -9.72 5.92
CA ALA A 331 1.30 -10.89 5.86
C ALA A 331 -0.17 -10.47 5.87
N VAL A 332 -1.03 -11.42 5.52
CA VAL A 332 -2.47 -11.18 5.32
C VAL A 332 -3.19 -11.48 6.61
N ARG A 333 -3.77 -10.45 7.21
CA ARG A 333 -4.59 -10.54 8.44
C ARG A 333 -3.89 -11.12 9.68
N ARG A 334 -2.58 -11.29 9.58
CA ARG A 334 -1.69 -11.85 10.60
C ARG A 334 -0.36 -11.14 10.48
N PHE A 335 0.37 -11.05 11.57
CA PHE A 335 1.73 -10.52 11.52
C PHE A 335 2.69 -11.53 10.88
N PRO A 336 3.77 -11.07 10.19
CA PRO A 336 4.79 -11.95 9.63
C PRO A 336 5.38 -12.90 10.67
N TRP A 337 5.61 -12.44 11.90
CA TRP A 337 6.13 -13.26 13.01
C TRP A 337 5.12 -14.22 13.64
N GLU A 338 3.85 -14.18 13.22
CA GLU A 338 2.87 -15.23 13.54
C GLU A 338 2.83 -16.32 12.45
N VAL A 339 3.23 -15.95 11.23
CA VAL A 339 3.25 -16.85 10.06
C VAL A 339 4.59 -17.56 9.94
N ALA A 340 5.68 -16.88 10.30
CA ALA A 340 7.05 -17.35 10.16
C ALA A 340 7.86 -17.23 11.46
N ASP A 341 8.82 -18.13 11.63
CA ASP A 341 9.76 -18.16 12.76
C ASP A 341 11.21 -18.04 12.27
N ALA A 342 11.84 -16.89 12.53
CA ALA A 342 13.24 -16.61 12.19
C ALA A 342 14.24 -17.26 13.15
N ALA A 343 13.80 -17.68 14.35
CA ALA A 343 14.65 -18.31 15.36
C ALA A 343 14.72 -19.84 15.17
N ALA A 344 13.75 -20.43 14.46
CA ALA A 344 13.69 -21.87 14.24
C ALA A 344 14.92 -22.45 13.52
N ARG A 345 15.54 -21.68 12.61
CA ARG A 345 16.73 -22.09 11.86
C ARG A 345 17.55 -20.85 11.47
N PRO A 346 18.78 -20.69 12.00
CA PRO A 346 19.64 -19.57 11.62
C PRO A 346 19.84 -19.47 10.10
N GLY A 347 19.61 -18.27 9.55
CA GLY A 347 19.72 -18.00 8.12
C GLY A 347 18.52 -18.48 7.29
N ALA A 348 17.38 -18.76 7.92
CA ALA A 348 16.13 -19.10 7.23
C ALA A 348 14.90 -18.59 7.99
N LEU A 349 13.84 -18.28 7.25
CA LEU A 349 12.50 -18.05 7.82
C LEU A 349 11.68 -19.34 7.71
N ARG A 350 11.27 -19.92 8.82
CA ARG A 350 10.45 -21.14 8.83
C ARG A 350 8.95 -20.79 8.79
N LEU A 351 8.26 -21.21 7.73
CA LEU A 351 6.80 -21.17 7.64
C LEU A 351 6.23 -22.55 7.99
N THR A 352 5.09 -22.57 8.69
CA THR A 352 4.36 -23.80 9.03
C THR A 352 2.99 -23.79 8.35
N GLY A 353 2.81 -24.66 7.36
CA GLY A 353 1.57 -24.77 6.60
C GLY A 353 0.47 -25.47 7.39
N ARG A 354 -0.71 -24.83 7.44
CA ARG A 354 -1.90 -25.33 8.17
C ARG A 354 -2.94 -26.01 7.26
N GLY A 355 -2.60 -26.27 6.00
CA GLY A 355 -3.53 -26.79 4.98
C GLY A 355 -4.32 -25.71 4.23
N VAL A 356 -4.01 -24.43 4.48
CA VAL A 356 -4.62 -23.26 3.83
C VAL A 356 -3.75 -22.76 2.67
N GLY A 357 -4.38 -22.24 1.62
CA GLY A 357 -3.68 -21.67 0.45
C GLY A 357 -4.02 -20.22 0.20
N MET A 358 -3.59 -19.71 -0.95
CA MET A 358 -3.79 -18.31 -1.31
C MET A 358 -5.26 -17.96 -1.52
N GLU A 359 -6.11 -18.97 -1.75
CA GLU A 359 -7.56 -18.85 -1.86
C GLU A 359 -8.28 -18.64 -0.52
N ASP A 360 -7.58 -18.82 0.60
CA ASP A 360 -8.10 -18.58 1.93
C ASP A 360 -7.87 -17.11 2.34
N LEU A 361 -8.69 -16.59 3.28
CA LEU A 361 -8.56 -15.20 3.75
C LEU A 361 -7.26 -14.93 4.52
N ALA A 362 -6.67 -15.95 5.15
CA ALA A 362 -5.49 -15.84 6.00
C ALA A 362 -4.46 -16.95 5.68
N PRO A 363 -3.84 -16.91 4.48
CA PRO A 363 -2.84 -17.88 4.06
C PRO A 363 -1.61 -17.87 4.97
N ASP A 364 -0.86 -18.98 4.98
CA ASP A 364 0.48 -19.04 5.56
C ASP A 364 1.50 -18.45 4.56
N PHE A 365 1.41 -17.14 4.37
CA PHE A 365 2.16 -16.34 3.39
C PHE A 365 2.82 -15.14 4.05
N ILE A 366 4.06 -14.86 3.65
CA ILE A 366 4.72 -13.58 3.87
C ILE A 366 5.16 -13.04 2.52
N GLY A 367 5.15 -11.72 2.34
CA GLY A 367 5.54 -11.13 1.07
C GLY A 367 5.96 -9.68 1.15
N ILE A 368 6.42 -9.19 0.01
CA ILE A 368 6.86 -7.82 -0.23
C ILE A 368 6.08 -7.26 -1.43
N ARG A 369 5.81 -5.96 -1.40
CA ARG A 369 5.05 -5.28 -2.47
C ARG A 369 5.83 -5.26 -3.78
N GLN A 370 5.14 -5.28 -4.92
CA GLN A 370 5.76 -4.88 -6.19
C GLN A 370 5.94 -3.36 -6.19
N SER A 371 7.20 -2.88 -6.32
CA SER A 371 7.55 -1.44 -6.25
C SER A 371 8.06 -0.87 -7.57
N THR A 372 8.16 -1.67 -8.62
CA THR A 372 8.66 -1.24 -9.93
C THR A 372 7.81 -1.85 -11.03
N GLU A 373 7.81 -1.21 -12.19
CA GLU A 373 6.96 -1.63 -13.29
C GLU A 373 7.36 -3.01 -13.87
N GLY A 374 8.66 -3.34 -13.88
CA GLY A 374 9.15 -4.69 -14.03
C GLY A 374 9.46 -5.34 -12.69
N LEU A 375 9.27 -6.66 -12.59
CA LEU A 375 9.50 -7.44 -11.37
C LEU A 375 10.26 -8.72 -11.70
N GLU A 376 11.22 -9.06 -10.87
CA GLU A 376 11.78 -10.40 -10.68
C GLU A 376 11.70 -10.69 -9.18
N LEU A 377 10.79 -11.58 -8.80
CA LEU A 377 10.65 -12.08 -7.44
C LEU A 377 11.23 -13.48 -7.40
N GLU A 378 12.29 -13.70 -6.62
CA GLU A 378 12.98 -14.98 -6.53
C GLU A 378 13.06 -15.44 -5.07
N CYS A 379 12.79 -16.72 -4.84
CA CYS A 379 13.00 -17.35 -3.53
C CYS A 379 13.74 -18.67 -3.65
N GLU A 380 14.45 -19.03 -2.58
CA GLU A 380 15.04 -20.36 -2.40
C GLU A 380 14.36 -21.03 -1.21
N LEU A 381 13.86 -22.24 -1.37
CA LEU A 381 13.05 -22.97 -0.39
C LEU A 381 13.68 -24.32 -0.05
N ASP A 382 13.52 -24.75 1.20
CA ASP A 382 13.73 -26.12 1.68
C ASP A 382 12.37 -26.76 1.96
N LEU A 383 12.01 -27.80 1.20
CA LEU A 383 10.68 -28.43 1.20
C LEU A 383 10.70 -29.86 1.73
N ARG A 384 11.79 -30.31 2.37
CA ARG A 384 11.92 -31.70 2.86
C ARG A 384 10.81 -32.16 3.79
N ALA A 385 10.21 -31.24 4.53
CA ALA A 385 9.24 -31.52 5.59
C ALA A 385 7.86 -30.91 5.30
N GLY A 386 7.58 -30.50 4.06
CA GLY A 386 6.35 -29.81 3.73
C GLY A 386 6.11 -29.61 2.24
N ALA A 387 5.06 -28.86 1.93
CA ALA A 387 4.69 -28.40 0.61
C ALA A 387 4.41 -26.90 0.67
N GLY A 388 4.84 -26.17 -0.35
CA GLY A 388 4.71 -24.72 -0.42
C GLY A 388 5.38 -24.18 -1.66
N GLY A 389 5.62 -22.87 -1.67
CA GLY A 389 5.90 -22.24 -2.94
C GLY A 389 6.18 -20.75 -2.90
N LEU A 390 6.07 -20.15 -4.08
CA LEU A 390 6.16 -18.71 -4.32
C LEU A 390 4.85 -18.24 -4.92
N SER A 391 4.25 -17.18 -4.38
CA SER A 391 3.04 -16.58 -4.92
C SER A 391 3.26 -15.11 -5.27
N LEU A 392 2.58 -14.64 -6.32
CA LEU A 392 2.31 -13.23 -6.57
C LEU A 392 0.79 -13.05 -6.50
N ARG A 393 0.32 -12.38 -5.46
CA ARG A 393 -1.11 -12.24 -5.15
C ARG A 393 -1.59 -10.81 -5.19
N PHE A 394 -2.87 -10.65 -5.53
CA PHE A 394 -3.63 -9.43 -5.33
C PHE A 394 -4.65 -9.62 -4.20
N ASP A 395 -5.46 -10.66 -4.32
CA ASP A 395 -6.50 -11.07 -3.36
C ASP A 395 -6.67 -12.61 -3.38
N GLU A 396 -7.59 -13.15 -2.58
CA GLU A 396 -7.91 -14.59 -2.49
C GLU A 396 -8.51 -15.19 -3.77
N HIS A 397 -8.88 -14.36 -4.74
CA HIS A 397 -9.42 -14.81 -6.02
C HIS A 397 -8.43 -14.64 -7.15
N SER A 398 -7.37 -13.85 -6.95
CA SER A 398 -6.48 -13.36 -7.98
C SER A 398 -5.03 -13.51 -7.54
N HIS A 399 -4.41 -14.62 -7.95
CA HIS A 399 -3.02 -14.94 -7.61
C HIS A 399 -2.37 -15.89 -8.64
N LEU A 400 -1.05 -15.78 -8.77
CA LEU A 400 -0.20 -16.70 -9.53
C LEU A 400 0.75 -17.41 -8.57
N ASP A 401 0.59 -18.72 -8.46
CA ASP A 401 1.37 -19.54 -7.53
C ASP A 401 2.29 -20.49 -8.26
N ILE A 402 3.45 -20.77 -7.67
CA ILE A 402 4.35 -21.87 -8.00
C ILE A 402 4.44 -22.75 -6.76
N GLU A 403 3.88 -23.95 -6.83
CA GLU A 403 3.84 -24.90 -5.72
C GLU A 403 4.69 -26.14 -6.00
N ALA A 404 5.38 -26.61 -4.98
CA ALA A 404 6.06 -27.88 -4.97
C ALA A 404 5.93 -28.57 -3.61
N GLY A 405 5.92 -29.90 -3.60
CA GLY A 405 5.88 -30.71 -2.40
C GLY A 405 5.81 -32.20 -2.70
N GLY A 406 6.19 -33.03 -1.72
CA GLY A 406 6.13 -34.49 -1.85
C GLY A 406 7.25 -35.12 -2.70
N ALA A 407 7.16 -36.44 -2.89
CA ALA A 407 8.23 -37.25 -3.52
C ALA A 407 8.15 -37.34 -5.05
N GLU A 408 7.12 -36.75 -5.69
CA GLU A 408 6.80 -36.99 -7.10
C GLU A 408 7.60 -36.14 -8.09
N GLY A 409 8.43 -35.19 -7.63
CA GLY A 409 9.29 -34.39 -8.52
C GLY A 409 8.54 -33.35 -9.38
N THR A 410 7.24 -33.15 -9.15
CA THR A 410 6.40 -32.23 -9.93
C THR A 410 6.40 -30.84 -9.29
N VAL A 411 6.57 -29.81 -10.13
CA VAL A 411 6.34 -28.41 -9.76
C VAL A 411 5.17 -27.90 -10.57
N ARG A 412 4.18 -27.31 -9.90
CA ARG A 412 2.95 -26.81 -10.50
C ARG A 412 2.93 -25.29 -10.44
N ALA A 413 2.59 -24.64 -11.56
CA ALA A 413 2.18 -23.25 -11.54
C ALA A 413 0.66 -23.16 -11.72
N SER A 414 -0.01 -22.28 -10.98
CA SER A 414 -1.46 -22.08 -11.08
C SER A 414 -1.78 -20.58 -11.13
N MET A 415 -2.58 -20.18 -12.11
CA MET A 415 -3.16 -18.83 -12.19
C MET A 415 -4.62 -18.90 -11.79
N HIS A 416 -4.98 -18.14 -10.76
CA HIS A 416 -6.33 -18.02 -10.24
C HIS A 416 -6.88 -16.62 -10.55
N THR A 417 -8.14 -16.60 -10.98
CA THR A 417 -8.97 -15.40 -11.18
C THR A 417 -10.37 -15.73 -10.66
N TYR A 418 -11.20 -14.72 -10.40
CA TYR A 418 -12.56 -14.87 -9.86
C TYR A 418 -13.42 -16.00 -10.46
N SER A 419 -13.28 -16.33 -11.74
CA SER A 419 -14.11 -17.33 -12.42
C SER A 419 -13.34 -18.45 -13.11
N LEU A 420 -12.01 -18.39 -13.10
CA LEU A 420 -11.16 -19.33 -13.84
C LEU A 420 -9.89 -19.60 -13.05
N ALA A 421 -9.54 -20.88 -12.97
CA ALA A 421 -8.21 -21.33 -12.58
C ALA A 421 -7.61 -22.14 -13.74
N GLN A 422 -6.32 -21.97 -13.97
CA GLN A 422 -5.55 -22.79 -14.91
C GLN A 422 -4.22 -23.18 -14.28
N SER A 423 -3.83 -24.44 -14.46
CA SER A 423 -2.57 -24.97 -13.93
C SER A 423 -1.72 -25.60 -15.02
N TRP A 424 -0.41 -25.53 -14.81
CA TRP A 424 0.64 -26.13 -15.63
C TRP A 424 1.62 -26.85 -14.73
N GLU A 425 2.22 -27.92 -15.23
CA GLU A 425 3.13 -28.75 -14.45
C GLU A 425 4.39 -29.06 -15.25
N VAL A 426 5.52 -29.10 -14.53
CA VAL A 426 6.77 -29.62 -15.05
C VAL A 426 7.29 -30.70 -14.10
N LEU A 427 7.80 -31.78 -14.68
CA LEU A 427 8.51 -32.80 -13.94
C LEU A 427 9.99 -32.44 -13.87
N LEU A 428 10.55 -32.39 -12.67
CA LEU A 428 11.96 -32.18 -12.40
C LEU A 428 12.58 -33.52 -11.96
N PRO A 429 13.08 -34.35 -12.90
CA PRO A 429 13.66 -35.64 -12.54
C PRO A 429 14.94 -35.50 -11.72
N ASP A 430 15.67 -34.37 -11.84
CA ASP A 430 17.03 -34.18 -11.30
C ASP A 430 17.30 -32.77 -10.72
N ALA A 431 16.33 -32.11 -10.09
CA ALA A 431 16.58 -30.76 -9.56
C ALA A 431 17.67 -30.75 -8.46
N GLY A 432 18.88 -30.32 -8.83
CA GLY A 432 19.93 -29.78 -7.96
C GLY A 432 20.39 -30.67 -6.81
N THR A 433 21.10 -31.77 -7.10
CA THR A 433 21.79 -32.61 -6.10
C THR A 433 23.11 -31.99 -5.58
N ASP A 434 23.14 -30.68 -5.36
CA ASP A 434 24.25 -30.04 -4.62
C ASP A 434 24.00 -30.17 -3.10
N GLY A 435 24.03 -31.41 -2.61
CA GLY A 435 24.02 -31.72 -1.18
C GLY A 435 23.13 -32.91 -0.79
N ASP A 436 23.77 -34.05 -0.55
CA ASP A 436 23.24 -35.31 0.01
C ASP A 436 22.17 -36.04 -0.84
N ALA A 437 22.58 -37.14 -1.47
CA ALA A 437 21.75 -38.01 -2.32
C ALA A 437 20.64 -38.78 -1.58
N THR A 438 20.34 -38.40 -0.33
CA THR A 438 19.28 -38.99 0.51
C THR A 438 17.98 -38.22 0.46
N ASP A 439 18.01 -36.98 -0.01
CA ASP A 439 16.83 -36.11 -0.07
C ASP A 439 16.23 -36.14 -1.49
N GLY A 440 14.90 -36.29 -1.61
CA GLY A 440 14.21 -36.41 -2.90
C GLY A 440 14.37 -35.19 -3.81
N PRO A 441 13.91 -35.26 -5.08
CA PRO A 441 14.20 -34.26 -6.11
C PRO A 441 13.68 -32.85 -5.81
N LEU A 442 12.78 -32.67 -4.83
CA LEU A 442 12.21 -31.37 -4.46
C LEU A 442 12.72 -30.82 -3.12
N ALA A 443 13.76 -31.42 -2.55
CA ALA A 443 14.24 -31.05 -1.22
C ALA A 443 14.62 -29.57 -1.10
N ARG A 444 15.24 -29.01 -2.14
CA ARG A 444 15.51 -27.58 -2.27
C ARG A 444 15.21 -27.08 -3.67
N LEU A 445 14.55 -25.93 -3.77
CA LEU A 445 14.17 -25.32 -5.05
C LEU A 445 14.44 -23.83 -5.04
N ALA A 446 14.87 -23.31 -6.18
CA ALA A 446 14.80 -21.89 -6.48
C ALA A 446 13.62 -21.63 -7.41
N LEU A 447 12.71 -20.76 -6.99
CA LEU A 447 11.49 -20.39 -7.71
C LEU A 447 11.56 -18.92 -8.08
N ARG A 448 10.95 -18.53 -9.20
CA ARG A 448 10.93 -17.15 -9.65
C ARG A 448 9.63 -16.79 -10.36
N ILE A 449 9.09 -15.62 -10.04
CA ILE A 449 8.02 -14.97 -10.82
C ILE A 449 8.59 -13.70 -11.44
N VAL A 450 8.48 -13.57 -12.76
CA VAL A 450 8.92 -12.40 -13.51
C VAL A 450 7.71 -11.67 -14.09
N ALA A 451 7.59 -10.37 -13.81
CA ALA A 451 6.66 -9.49 -14.51
C ALA A 451 7.44 -8.67 -15.53
N GLU A 452 7.20 -8.96 -16.81
CA GLU A 452 7.87 -8.30 -17.92
C GLU A 452 7.01 -7.18 -18.47
N PRO A 453 7.39 -5.91 -18.24
CA PRO A 453 6.54 -4.80 -18.61
C PRO A 453 6.45 -4.68 -20.14
N PHE A 454 5.29 -4.24 -20.62
CA PHE A 454 5.10 -3.95 -22.03
C PHE A 454 6.04 -2.82 -22.50
N VAL A 455 6.73 -3.03 -23.62
CA VAL A 455 7.55 -1.99 -24.27
C VAL A 455 6.65 -1.03 -25.04
N VAL A 456 6.51 0.20 -24.51
CA VAL A 456 5.82 1.30 -25.19
C VAL A 456 6.66 1.75 -26.39
N GLY A 457 6.20 1.51 -27.62
CA GLY A 457 6.86 2.00 -28.83
C GLY A 457 6.71 1.14 -30.09
N ALA A 458 6.39 -0.14 -29.94
CA ALA A 458 5.87 -0.93 -31.06
C ALA A 458 4.35 -0.76 -31.12
N LEU A 459 3.79 -0.49 -32.31
CA LEU A 459 2.36 -0.53 -32.60
C LEU A 459 1.82 -1.97 -32.46
N ASN A 460 1.90 -2.54 -31.25
CA ASN A 460 1.34 -3.83 -30.92
C ASN A 460 -0.01 -3.60 -30.23
N MET A 461 -1.06 -3.51 -31.03
CA MET A 461 -2.43 -3.35 -30.53
C MET A 461 -2.94 -4.57 -29.73
N ASN A 462 -2.21 -5.69 -29.74
CA ASN A 462 -2.61 -6.93 -29.07
C ASN A 462 -2.02 -7.09 -27.66
N ALA A 463 -0.96 -6.36 -27.33
CA ALA A 463 -0.37 -6.37 -25.98
C ALA A 463 -0.83 -5.12 -25.23
N SER A 464 -1.53 -5.34 -24.13
CA SER A 464 -1.95 -4.25 -23.25
C SER A 464 -1.12 -4.20 -21.99
N CYS A 465 -0.48 -5.31 -21.60
CA CYS A 465 0.08 -5.53 -20.27
C CYS A 465 1.42 -6.21 -20.14
N ASP A 466 1.90 -6.24 -18.90
CA ASP A 466 3.01 -7.07 -18.53
C ASP A 466 2.64 -8.56 -18.64
N THR A 467 3.63 -9.37 -18.99
CA THR A 467 3.49 -10.82 -18.97
C THR A 467 4.08 -11.34 -17.68
N LEU A 468 3.32 -12.18 -16.97
CA LEU A 468 3.79 -12.86 -15.77
C LEU A 468 4.31 -14.25 -16.16
N ARG A 469 5.56 -14.55 -15.79
CA ARG A 469 6.20 -15.84 -16.03
C ARG A 469 6.53 -16.51 -14.71
N ALA A 470 6.01 -17.72 -14.53
CA ALA A 470 6.29 -18.58 -13.40
C ALA A 470 7.38 -19.59 -13.77
N GLN A 471 8.46 -19.61 -13.00
CA GLN A 471 9.68 -20.34 -13.32
C GLN A 471 10.25 -21.12 -12.14
N VAL A 472 10.89 -22.24 -12.46
CA VAL A 472 11.70 -23.03 -11.51
C VAL A 472 13.11 -23.20 -12.06
N ARG A 473 14.09 -23.26 -11.16
CA ARG A 473 15.49 -23.51 -11.53
C ARG A 473 15.70 -25.01 -11.82
N GLY A 474 16.07 -25.33 -13.05
CA GLY A 474 16.62 -26.63 -13.45
C GLY A 474 18.16 -26.60 -13.53
N ALA A 475 18.75 -27.73 -13.95
CA ALA A 475 20.21 -27.90 -14.04
C ALA A 475 20.89 -26.88 -15.00
N ASP A 476 20.24 -26.58 -16.13
CA ASP A 476 20.81 -25.73 -17.19
C ASP A 476 20.28 -24.28 -17.16
N GLY A 477 19.46 -23.91 -16.17
CA GLY A 477 18.88 -22.57 -16.07
C GLY A 477 17.42 -22.54 -15.59
N TRP A 478 16.75 -21.41 -15.83
CA TRP A 478 15.33 -21.24 -15.51
C TRP A 478 14.44 -21.93 -16.53
N ILE A 479 13.42 -22.65 -16.05
CA ILE A 479 12.41 -23.33 -16.85
C ILE A 479 11.08 -22.60 -16.68
N ASP A 480 10.48 -22.14 -17.78
CA ASP A 480 9.14 -21.56 -17.79
C ASP A 480 8.09 -22.67 -17.56
N ILE A 481 7.32 -22.57 -16.47
CA ILE A 481 6.19 -23.47 -16.16
C ILE A 481 4.91 -22.89 -16.77
N ALA A 482 4.70 -21.59 -16.57
CA ALA A 482 3.54 -20.87 -17.09
C ALA A 482 3.90 -19.44 -17.52
N SER A 483 3.14 -18.95 -18.50
CA SER A 483 3.17 -17.56 -18.95
C SER A 483 1.74 -17.06 -19.06
N VAL A 484 1.38 -16.05 -18.29
CA VAL A 484 0.01 -15.54 -18.17
C VAL A 484 -0.05 -14.03 -18.32
N ASP A 485 -1.25 -13.55 -18.63
CA ASP A 485 -1.55 -12.13 -18.81
C ASP A 485 -1.63 -11.42 -17.44
N GLY A 486 -0.77 -10.42 -17.22
CA GLY A 486 -0.66 -9.75 -15.92
C GLY A 486 -1.85 -8.89 -15.51
N ARG A 487 -2.78 -8.58 -16.44
CA ARG A 487 -3.96 -7.75 -16.15
C ARG A 487 -4.86 -8.36 -15.09
N PHE A 488 -4.89 -9.68 -15.03
CA PHE A 488 -5.70 -10.39 -14.06
C PHE A 488 -5.19 -10.25 -12.63
N LEU A 489 -4.01 -9.66 -12.42
CA LEU A 489 -3.49 -9.23 -11.11
C LEU A 489 -3.28 -7.71 -11.13
N SER A 490 -4.34 -6.93 -11.27
CA SER A 490 -4.24 -5.46 -11.29
C SER A 490 -5.47 -4.81 -10.66
N SER A 491 -5.33 -3.58 -10.16
CA SER A 491 -6.41 -2.86 -9.48
C SER A 491 -7.66 -2.65 -10.33
N ASP A 492 -7.54 -2.75 -11.66
CA ASP A 492 -8.64 -2.55 -12.60
C ASP A 492 -9.48 -3.83 -12.79
N VAL A 493 -9.03 -4.97 -12.26
CA VAL A 493 -9.70 -6.28 -12.34
C VAL A 493 -9.95 -6.89 -10.94
N CYS A 494 -9.06 -6.60 -9.99
CA CYS A 494 -9.07 -7.08 -8.61
C CYS A 494 -9.62 -6.02 -7.65
N GLU A 495 -9.58 -6.28 -6.34
CA GLU A 495 -9.90 -5.29 -5.31
C GLU A 495 -9.05 -4.01 -5.48
N SER A 496 -9.66 -2.86 -5.71
CA SER A 496 -8.94 -1.70 -6.28
C SER A 496 -8.05 -0.92 -5.30
N PHE A 497 -8.10 -1.27 -4.01
CA PHE A 497 -7.46 -0.50 -2.95
C PHE A 497 -6.01 -0.88 -2.67
N THR A 498 -5.59 -2.10 -3.02
CA THR A 498 -4.27 -2.65 -2.71
C THR A 498 -3.37 -2.68 -3.95
N GLY A 499 -2.51 -3.68 -4.07
CA GLY A 499 -1.57 -3.90 -5.19
C GLY A 499 -0.93 -5.27 -5.08
N ARG A 500 -0.15 -5.66 -6.08
CA ARG A 500 0.55 -6.96 -6.06
C ARG A 500 1.52 -7.07 -4.88
N VAL A 501 1.39 -8.16 -4.14
CA VAL A 501 2.31 -8.59 -3.08
C VAL A 501 2.81 -9.98 -3.43
N GLY A 502 4.13 -10.18 -3.36
CA GLY A 502 4.72 -11.46 -3.72
C GLY A 502 5.66 -11.99 -2.65
N GLY A 503 5.66 -13.30 -2.46
CA GLY A 503 6.53 -13.96 -1.48
C GLY A 503 6.22 -15.44 -1.28
N PRO A 504 6.98 -16.09 -0.40
CA PRO A 504 6.85 -17.51 -0.14
C PRO A 504 5.62 -17.84 0.71
N TYR A 505 5.11 -19.06 0.55
CA TYR A 505 4.05 -19.60 1.38
C TYR A 505 4.27 -21.08 1.71
N ALA A 506 3.60 -21.57 2.76
CA ALA A 506 3.55 -22.98 3.13
C ALA A 506 2.11 -23.50 3.09
N ARG A 507 1.84 -24.53 2.30
CA ARG A 507 0.53 -25.20 2.25
C ARG A 507 0.43 -26.27 3.33
N GLU A 508 1.44 -27.12 3.45
CA GLU A 508 1.48 -28.22 4.41
C GLU A 508 2.86 -28.36 5.06
N GLY A 509 2.90 -28.79 6.32
CA GLY A 509 4.15 -29.11 7.00
C GLY A 509 5.07 -27.91 7.17
N VAL A 510 6.38 -28.12 7.02
CA VAL A 510 7.40 -27.10 7.25
C VAL A 510 8.10 -26.73 5.94
N VAL A 511 8.17 -25.43 5.67
CA VAL A 511 8.91 -24.82 4.55
C VAL A 511 9.91 -23.82 5.12
N ASP A 512 11.20 -24.05 4.90
CA ASP A 512 12.23 -23.06 5.27
C ASP A 512 12.54 -22.19 4.05
N VAL A 513 12.38 -20.88 4.18
CA VAL A 513 12.79 -19.88 3.18
C VAL A 513 14.26 -19.57 3.42
N LEU A 514 15.11 -19.86 2.43
CA LEU A 514 16.57 -19.70 2.49
C LEU A 514 17.06 -18.41 1.81
N ALA A 515 16.26 -17.87 0.89
CA ALA A 515 16.47 -16.56 0.27
C ALA A 515 15.13 -16.01 -0.22
N LEU A 516 14.95 -14.69 -0.14
CA LEU A 516 13.87 -13.97 -0.81
C LEU A 516 14.45 -12.65 -1.34
N ARG A 517 14.27 -12.39 -2.63
CA ARG A 517 14.77 -11.18 -3.28
C ARG A 517 13.76 -10.64 -4.29
N ARG A 518 13.60 -9.32 -4.31
CA ARG A 518 12.88 -8.56 -5.34
C ARG A 518 13.89 -7.74 -6.13
N ARG A 519 13.93 -7.94 -7.44
CA ARG A 519 14.60 -7.05 -8.39
C ARG A 519 13.58 -6.43 -9.31
N GLY A 520 13.87 -5.26 -9.82
CA GLY A 520 13.01 -4.66 -10.81
C GLY A 520 13.50 -3.32 -11.29
N GLN A 521 12.84 -2.83 -12.34
CA GLN A 521 13.14 -1.53 -12.89
C GLN A 521 11.90 -0.99 -13.60
N ASP A 522 11.75 0.33 -13.54
CA ASP A 522 10.77 1.03 -14.36
C ASP A 522 11.18 1.04 -15.84
N ILE A 523 10.19 1.11 -16.72
CA ILE A 523 10.46 1.17 -18.16
C ILE A 523 11.01 2.55 -18.51
N GLU A 524 11.89 2.57 -19.50
CA GLU A 524 12.28 3.81 -20.13
C GLU A 524 11.09 4.34 -20.94
N ARG A 525 10.59 5.51 -20.56
CA ARG A 525 9.53 6.17 -21.30
C ARG A 525 10.16 6.87 -22.49
N ALA A 526 9.73 6.51 -23.71
CA ALA A 526 10.14 7.23 -24.89
C ALA A 526 9.75 8.71 -24.72
N ILE A 527 10.76 9.58 -24.64
CA ILE A 527 10.60 11.03 -24.54
C ILE A 527 9.61 11.46 -25.63
N ARG A 528 8.46 12.00 -25.23
CA ARG A 528 7.51 12.62 -26.14
C ARG A 528 7.79 14.10 -26.28
#